data_AF-A0A382V5Z3-F1
#
_entry.id   AF-A0A382V5Z3-F1
#
_cell.length_a   1.000
_cell.length_b   1.000
_cell.length_c   1.000
_cell.angle_alpha   90.00
_cell.angle_beta   90.00
_cell.angle_gamma   90.00
#
_symmetry.space_group_name_H-M   'P 1'
#
loop_
_entity.id
_entity.type
_entity.pdbx_description
1 polymer ?
#
loop_
_entity_poly.entity_id
_entity_poly.type
_entity_poly.pdbx_seq_one_letter_code
_entity_poly.pdbx_strand_id
1 'polypeptide(L)'
;NTIKTPKLDGSILPGITRDSVITLAKDTIGLEVLETNVTLTELYDADEVFCTGTAVVVTPVGSITGLDGKHKIADGKMGQLTSKLRQLLTGIQRGDVSDEFGWLYPIKE
;
A
#
# COMPACT_ATOMS: atom_id res chain seq x y z
N ASN A 1 -0.86 -12.29 8.78
CA ASN A 1 -0.84 -10.82 8.57
C ASN A 1 -1.93 -10.46 7.60
N THR A 2 -2.66 -9.37 7.86
CA THR A 2 -3.79 -8.89 7.05
C THR A 2 -3.56 -7.41 6.76
N ILE A 3 -3.84 -6.96 5.54
CA ILE A 3 -3.82 -5.54 5.19
C ILE A 3 -5.24 -4.99 5.33
N LYS A 4 -5.38 -3.84 5.99
CA LYS A 4 -6.65 -3.08 6.00
C LYS A 4 -6.48 -1.80 5.19
N THR A 5 -7.49 -1.46 4.40
CA THR A 5 -7.58 -0.19 3.68
C THR A 5 -9.00 0.35 3.78
N PRO A 6 -9.21 1.68 3.82
CA PRO A 6 -10.55 2.26 3.68
C PRO A 6 -11.29 1.69 2.46
N LYS A 7 -12.55 1.33 2.66
CA LYS A 7 -13.47 0.89 1.59
C LYS A 7 -13.82 2.05 0.65
N LEU A 8 -14.21 1.72 -0.58
CA LEU A 8 -14.68 2.71 -1.55
C LEU A 8 -16.16 3.04 -1.30
N ASP A 9 -16.41 4.00 -0.41
CA ASP A 9 -17.77 4.50 -0.09
C ASP A 9 -18.05 5.93 -0.58
N GLY A 10 -17.14 6.49 -1.39
CA GLY A 10 -17.20 7.84 -1.92
C GLY A 10 -16.38 8.88 -1.15
N SER A 11 -15.81 8.52 0.00
CA SER A 11 -14.94 9.42 0.78
C SER A 11 -13.49 9.49 0.27
N ILE A 12 -13.05 8.50 -0.51
CA ILE A 12 -11.70 8.42 -1.09
C ILE A 12 -11.76 8.15 -2.59
N LEU A 13 -10.74 8.62 -3.31
CA LEU A 13 -10.56 8.30 -4.72
C LEU A 13 -10.21 6.81 -4.89
N PRO A 14 -10.81 6.08 -5.85
CA PRO A 14 -10.39 4.73 -6.23
C PRO A 14 -9.03 4.78 -6.96
N GLY A 15 -7.95 4.91 -6.18
CA GLY A 15 -6.60 5.05 -6.72
C GLY A 15 -6.11 3.78 -7.41
N ILE A 16 -5.57 3.91 -8.64
CA ILE A 16 -5.04 2.77 -9.39
C ILE A 16 -3.85 2.11 -8.67
N THR A 17 -2.97 2.90 -8.05
CA THR A 17 -1.86 2.34 -7.26
C THR A 17 -2.34 1.55 -6.04
N ARG A 18 -3.46 1.98 -5.42
CA ARG A 18 -4.10 1.22 -4.34
C ARG A 18 -4.59 -0.12 -4.87
N ASP A 19 -5.32 -0.10 -5.99
CA ASP A 19 -5.82 -1.31 -6.65
C ASP A 19 -4.70 -2.31 -6.98
N SER A 20 -3.63 -1.84 -7.64
CA SER A 20 -2.46 -2.68 -7.94
C SER A 20 -1.82 -3.29 -6.70
N VAL A 21 -1.72 -2.52 -5.60
CA VAL A 21 -1.15 -3.01 -4.32
C VAL A 21 -2.05 -4.06 -3.68
N ILE A 22 -3.37 -3.88 -3.72
CA ILE A 22 -4.34 -4.87 -3.23
C ILE A 22 -4.20 -6.18 -4.03
N THR A 23 -4.12 -6.08 -5.35
CA THR A 23 -3.93 -7.23 -6.25
C THR A 23 -2.62 -7.96 -5.95
N LEU A 24 -1.49 -7.24 -5.86
CA LEU A 24 -0.20 -7.87 -5.50
C LEU A 24 -0.24 -8.54 -4.12
N ALA A 25 -0.86 -7.89 -3.14
CA ALA A 25 -0.97 -8.46 -1.80
C ALA A 25 -1.79 -9.77 -1.79
N LYS A 26 -2.93 -9.81 -2.49
CA LYS A 26 -3.79 -10.99 -2.58
C LYS A 26 -3.17 -12.08 -3.45
N ASP A 27 -2.87 -11.75 -4.71
CA ASP A 27 -2.64 -12.74 -5.75
C ASP A 27 -1.17 -13.18 -5.83
N THR A 28 -0.23 -12.30 -5.49
CA THR A 28 1.21 -12.61 -5.54
C THR A 28 1.77 -13.00 -4.17
N ILE A 29 1.37 -12.31 -3.10
CA ILE A 29 1.89 -12.57 -1.75
C ILE A 29 1.02 -13.57 -0.98
N GLY A 30 -0.27 -13.71 -1.32
CA GLY A 30 -1.21 -14.59 -0.62
C GLY A 30 -1.69 -14.04 0.72
N LEU A 31 -1.80 -12.71 0.84
CA LEU A 31 -2.31 -12.05 2.04
C LEU A 31 -3.80 -11.71 1.92
N GLU A 32 -4.48 -11.75 3.06
CA GLU A 32 -5.81 -11.19 3.17
C GLU A 32 -5.76 -9.66 3.10
N VAL A 33 -6.66 -9.07 2.32
CA VAL A 33 -6.86 -7.61 2.28
C VAL A 33 -8.32 -7.30 2.55
N LEU A 34 -8.55 -6.51 3.60
CA LEU A 34 -9.85 -6.06 4.04
C LEU A 34 -10.08 -4.60 3.62
N GLU A 35 -11.02 -4.40 2.71
CA GLU A 35 -11.54 -3.08 2.34
C GLU A 35 -12.66 -2.72 3.31
N THR A 36 -12.33 -2.00 4.38
CA THR A 36 -13.23 -1.76 5.54
C THR A 36 -13.03 -0.36 6.11
N ASN A 37 -13.81 0.01 7.13
CA ASN A 37 -13.54 1.22 7.90
C ASN A 37 -12.27 1.01 8.73
N VAL A 38 -11.37 1.99 8.72
CA VAL A 38 -10.12 1.96 9.49
C VAL A 38 -10.15 3.11 10.49
N THR A 39 -9.99 2.80 11.77
CA THR A 39 -9.99 3.78 12.86
C THR A 39 -8.57 4.30 13.13
N LEU A 40 -8.45 5.48 13.77
CA LEU A 40 -7.15 6.01 14.18
C LEU A 40 -6.43 5.08 15.17
N THR A 41 -7.17 4.47 16.09
CA THR A 41 -6.61 3.48 17.04
C THR A 41 -5.98 2.30 16.31
N GLU A 42 -6.67 1.75 15.31
CA GLU A 42 -6.10 0.67 14.48
C GLU A 42 -4.84 1.11 13.72
N LEU A 43 -4.77 2.37 13.27
CA LEU A 43 -3.57 2.90 12.63
C LEU A 43 -2.40 3.05 13.61
N TYR A 44 -2.67 3.49 14.84
CA TYR A 44 -1.65 3.66 15.87
C TYR A 44 -1.07 2.32 16.34
N ASP A 45 -1.89 1.28 16.38
CA ASP A 45 -1.51 -0.08 16.82
C ASP A 45 -1.01 -0.98 15.67
N ALA A 46 -0.96 -0.49 14.43
CA ALA A 46 -0.56 -1.27 13.27
C ALA A 46 0.96 -1.55 13.24
N ASP A 47 1.35 -2.75 12.77
CA ASP A 47 2.75 -3.13 12.55
C ASP A 47 3.43 -2.24 11.49
N GLU A 48 2.69 -1.91 10.43
CA GLU A 48 3.14 -1.07 9.32
C GLU A 48 1.97 -0.20 8.82
N VAL A 49 2.26 1.05 8.45
CA VAL A 49 1.32 1.95 7.77
C VAL A 49 2.03 2.52 6.55
N PHE A 50 1.33 2.60 5.42
CA PHE A 50 1.87 3.15 4.18
C PHE A 50 0.80 3.85 3.34
N CYS A 51 1.23 4.78 2.50
CA CYS A 51 0.41 5.45 1.51
C CYS A 51 0.70 4.89 0.12
N THR A 52 -0.32 4.92 -0.75
CA THR A 52 -0.20 4.53 -2.16
C THR A 52 -0.61 5.66 -3.08
N GLY A 53 0.08 5.84 -4.19
CA GLY A 53 -0.32 6.78 -5.24
C GLY A 53 0.73 6.88 -6.34
N THR A 54 0.37 7.35 -7.53
CA THR A 54 1.25 7.30 -8.70
C THR A 54 2.63 7.94 -8.46
N ALA A 55 2.67 9.10 -7.80
CA ALA A 55 3.92 9.80 -7.52
C ALA A 55 4.70 9.21 -6.34
N VAL A 56 4.00 8.68 -5.34
CA VAL A 56 4.61 8.16 -4.08
C VAL A 56 4.86 6.65 -4.12
N VAL A 57 4.34 5.97 -5.14
CA VAL A 57 4.28 4.52 -5.29
C VAL A 57 3.70 3.87 -4.04
N VAL A 58 4.55 3.25 -3.21
CA VAL A 58 4.23 2.72 -1.89
C VAL A 58 5.22 3.36 -0.91
N THR A 59 4.73 4.23 -0.02
CA THR A 59 5.57 5.05 0.87
C THR A 59 5.19 4.81 2.33
N PRO A 60 6.14 4.48 3.21
CA PRO A 60 5.87 4.17 4.62
C PRO A 60 5.49 5.44 5.39
N VAL A 61 4.68 5.26 6.42
CA VAL A 61 4.31 6.29 7.40
C VAL A 61 5.00 5.95 8.72
N GLY A 62 6.00 6.74 9.10
CA GLY A 62 6.75 6.49 10.34
C GLY A 62 6.09 7.04 11.62
N SER A 63 5.13 7.96 11.48
CA SER A 63 4.36 8.51 12.61
C SER A 63 3.10 9.22 12.13
N ILE A 64 2.08 9.25 12.97
CA ILE A 64 0.82 9.97 12.76
C ILE A 64 0.63 10.97 13.91
N THR A 65 0.28 12.21 13.60
CA THR A 65 -0.01 13.24 14.61
C THR A 65 -1.52 13.48 14.68
N GLY A 66 -2.12 13.12 15.81
CA GLY A 66 -3.52 13.37 16.15
C GLY A 66 -3.67 14.56 17.11
N LEU A 67 -4.90 14.75 17.59
CA LEU A 67 -5.21 15.78 18.61
C LEU A 67 -4.59 15.48 19.98
N ASP A 68 -4.34 14.20 20.25
CA ASP A 68 -3.75 13.68 21.47
C ASP A 68 -2.21 13.60 21.44
N GLY A 69 -1.60 13.92 20.29
CA GLY A 69 -0.16 14.00 20.13
C GLY A 69 0.38 13.18 18.96
N LYS A 70 1.69 12.94 18.99
CA LYS A 70 2.41 12.21 17.94
C LYS A 70 2.55 10.74 18.32
N HIS A 71 1.97 9.87 17.50
CA HIS A 71 2.06 8.42 17.61
C HIS A 71 3.09 7.91 16.62
N LYS A 72 4.05 7.12 17.10
CA LYS A 72 5.09 6.52 16.26
C LYS A 72 4.61 5.15 15.80
N ILE A 73 4.72 4.87 14.50
CA ILE A 73 4.36 3.56 13.94
C ILE A 73 5.60 2.66 14.02
N ALA A 74 5.51 1.58 14.79
CA ALA A 74 6.62 0.67 15.08
C ALA A 74 7.94 1.41 15.41
N ASP A 75 9.01 1.14 14.66
CA ASP A 75 10.31 1.80 14.82
C ASP A 75 10.46 3.10 13.99
N GLY A 76 9.41 3.50 13.27
CA GLY A 76 9.34 4.68 12.41
C GLY A 76 10.00 4.50 11.05
N LYS A 77 10.39 3.27 10.69
CA LYS A 77 11.04 2.94 9.41
C LYS A 77 10.09 2.17 8.49
N MET A 78 10.57 1.93 7.27
CA MET A 78 9.87 1.07 6.32
C MET A 78 9.88 -0.37 6.82
N GLY A 79 8.71 -0.97 7.00
CA GLY A 79 8.59 -2.38 7.34
C GLY A 79 8.79 -3.30 6.13
N GLN A 80 8.85 -4.61 6.41
CA GLN A 80 9.20 -5.62 5.41
C GLN A 80 8.11 -5.76 4.35
N LEU A 81 6.83 -5.72 4.75
CA LEU A 81 5.72 -5.88 3.81
C LEU A 81 5.61 -4.66 2.88
N THR A 82 5.73 -3.46 3.43
CA THR A 82 5.75 -2.20 2.67
C THR A 82 6.89 -2.21 1.65
N SER A 83 8.09 -2.63 2.06
CA SER A 83 9.25 -2.72 1.17
C SER A 83 9.03 -3.74 0.04
N LYS A 84 8.50 -4.92 0.37
CA LYS A 84 8.18 -5.98 -0.61
C LYS A 84 7.16 -5.51 -1.65
N LEU A 85 6.06 -4.89 -1.21
CA LEU A 85 5.03 -4.34 -2.10
C LEU A 85 5.60 -3.25 -3.02
N ARG A 86 6.43 -2.35 -2.47
CA ARG A 86 7.11 -1.32 -3.26
C ARG A 86 8.00 -1.94 -4.32
N GLN A 87 8.83 -2.92 -3.94
CA GLN A 87 9.75 -3.59 -4.85
C GLN A 87 9.01 -4.30 -5.98
N LEU A 88 7.98 -5.10 -5.67
CA LEU A 88 7.17 -5.80 -6.67
C LEU A 88 6.54 -4.81 -7.67
N LEU A 89 5.86 -3.78 -7.16
CA LEU A 89 5.17 -2.82 -8.02
C LEU A 89 6.15 -2.04 -8.91
N THR A 90 7.25 -1.53 -8.34
CA THR A 90 8.27 -0.81 -9.14
C THR A 90 9.01 -1.73 -10.10
N GLY A 91 9.21 -3.00 -9.74
CA GLY A 91 9.83 -4.00 -10.59
C GLY A 91 8.98 -4.30 -11.81
N ILE A 92 7.65 -4.44 -11.64
CA ILE A 92 6.71 -4.56 -12.76
C ILE A 92 6.76 -3.30 -13.61
N GLN A 93 6.63 -2.11 -13.01
CA GLN A 93 6.66 -0.83 -13.74
C GLN A 93 7.92 -0.61 -14.59
N ARG A 94 9.06 -1.18 -14.19
CA ARG A 94 10.34 -1.09 -14.90
C ARG A 94 10.58 -2.24 -15.88
N GLY A 95 9.76 -3.29 -15.84
CA GLY A 95 9.99 -4.54 -16.58
C GLY A 95 11.07 -5.44 -15.97
N ASP A 96 11.52 -5.17 -14.74
CA ASP A 96 12.48 -6.01 -14.00
C ASP A 96 11.80 -7.28 -13.45
N VAL A 97 10.48 -7.21 -13.24
CA VAL A 97 9.62 -8.31 -12.78
C VAL A 97 8.58 -8.58 -13.86
N SER A 98 8.23 -9.85 -14.07
CA SER A 98 7.20 -10.24 -15.04
C SER A 98 5.86 -9.59 -14.69
N ASP A 99 5.23 -9.00 -15.70
CA ASP A 99 3.91 -8.41 -15.59
C ASP A 99 2.82 -9.45 -15.87
N GLU A 100 2.49 -10.26 -14.87
CA GLU A 100 1.45 -11.29 -14.97
C GLU A 100 0.03 -10.71 -15.14
N PHE A 101 -0.13 -9.41 -14.86
CA PHE A 101 -1.43 -8.72 -14.87
C PHE A 101 -1.69 -7.92 -16.15
N GLY A 102 -0.69 -7.78 -17.03
CA GLY A 102 -0.80 -7.01 -18.27
C GLY A 102 -1.01 -5.50 -18.05
N TRP A 103 -0.40 -4.93 -17.00
CA TRP A 103 -0.45 -3.50 -16.70
C TRP A 103 0.46 -2.65 -17.59
N LEU A 104 1.55 -3.21 -18.11
CA LEU A 104 2.48 -2.51 -18.96
C LEU A 104 1.93 -2.38 -20.38
N TYR A 105 1.88 -1.15 -20.87
CA TYR A 105 1.53 -0.86 -22.24
C TYR A 105 2.78 -0.38 -23.01
N PRO A 106 3.24 -1.11 -24.04
CA PRO A 106 4.38 -0.69 -24.84
C PRO A 106 3.99 0.50 -25.72
N ILE A 107 4.75 1.59 -25.60
CA ILE A 107 4.64 2.72 -26.52
C ILE A 107 5.53 2.43 -27.71
N LYS A 108 4.95 2.42 -28.91
CA LYS A 108 5.71 2.33 -30.15
C LYS A 108 6.42 3.66 -30.39
N GLU A 109 7.71 3.60 -30.71
CA GLU A 109 8.45 4.75 -31.26
C GLU A 109 7.91 5.14 -32.65
#